data_AF-A0A9E4RJR0-F1
#
_entry.id   AF-A0A9E4RJR0-F1
#
_cell.length_a   1.000
_cell.length_b   1.000
_cell.length_c   1.000
_cell.angle_alpha   90.00
_cell.angle_beta   90.00
_cell.angle_gamma   90.00
#
_symmetry.space_group_name_H-M   'P 1'
#
loop_
_entity.id
_entity.type
_entity.pdbx_description
1 polymer ?
#
loop_
_entity_poly.entity_id
_entity_poly.type
_entity_poly.pdbx_seq_one_letter_code
_entity_poly.pdbx_strand_id
1 'polypeptide(L)'
;GKYAMCLFACGTEVRNAEEQGLPVKGEFPHALEEGSRISTGGNTLMALDNPPNPNAQKLFANWLLGKEGQTIWQQITGDHSLRTDIGTEGVQPENIRQEGKTYLMFERDPNFQVELQAAVDFAIEVLGGGGT
;
A
#
# COMPACT_ATOMS: atom_id res chain seq x y z
N GLY A 1 -7.52 23.63 -6.04
CA GLY A 1 -8.28 23.43 -4.78
C GLY A 1 -9.78 23.42 -5.02
N LYS A 2 -10.29 22.49 -5.84
CA LYS A 2 -11.74 22.24 -5.96
C LYS A 2 -12.26 21.37 -4.79
N TYR A 3 -11.39 20.53 -4.25
CA TYR A 3 -11.65 19.68 -3.10
C TYR A 3 -10.65 20.00 -1.98
N ALA A 4 -11.10 19.91 -0.73
CA ALA A 4 -10.29 20.22 0.46
C ALA A 4 -9.46 19.01 0.95
N MET A 5 -9.88 17.79 0.61
CA MET A 5 -9.20 16.56 1.02
C MET A 5 -9.32 15.51 -0.08
N CYS A 6 -8.35 14.60 -0.10
CA CYS A 6 -8.35 13.41 -0.93
C CYS A 6 -8.20 12.20 -0.02
N LEU A 7 -9.06 11.20 -0.20
CA LEU A 7 -9.07 9.98 0.59
C LEU A 7 -8.75 8.81 -0.31
N PHE A 8 -7.74 8.03 0.07
CA PHE A 8 -7.27 6.81 -0.60
C PHE A 8 -6.70 7.02 -2.02
N ALA A 9 -5.49 6.54 -2.26
CA ALA A 9 -4.83 6.51 -3.58
C ALA A 9 -4.59 7.89 -4.25
N CYS A 10 -4.14 8.90 -3.47
CA CYS A 10 -3.75 10.21 -4.00
C CYS A 10 -2.28 10.57 -3.68
N GLY A 11 -1.51 9.63 -3.15
CA GLY A 11 -0.17 9.88 -2.60
C GLY A 11 0.79 10.49 -3.62
N THR A 12 0.83 9.92 -4.82
CA THR A 12 1.69 10.41 -5.92
C THR A 12 1.30 11.82 -6.33
N GLU A 13 0.01 12.10 -6.43
CA GLU A 13 -0.56 13.37 -6.88
C GLU A 13 -0.32 14.47 -5.84
N VAL A 14 -0.50 14.14 -4.57
CA VAL A 14 -0.19 15.05 -3.45
C VAL A 14 1.31 15.33 -3.40
N ARG A 15 2.16 14.30 -3.48
CA ARG A 15 3.63 14.47 -3.50
C ARG A 15 4.08 15.34 -4.68
N ASN A 16 3.58 15.07 -5.89
CA ASN A 16 3.89 15.88 -7.07
C ASN A 16 3.43 17.33 -6.90
N ALA A 17 2.30 17.57 -6.23
CA ALA A 17 1.80 18.90 -5.93
C ALA A 17 2.66 19.62 -4.89
N GLU A 18 3.14 18.93 -3.86
CA GLU A 18 4.11 19.47 -2.89
C GLU A 18 5.43 19.83 -3.57
N GLU A 19 5.96 18.96 -4.44
CA GLU A 19 7.18 19.21 -5.22
C GLU A 19 7.05 20.44 -6.13
N GLN A 20 5.83 20.75 -6.58
CA GLN A 20 5.50 21.97 -7.35
C GLN A 20 5.31 23.22 -6.48
N GLY A 21 5.44 23.10 -5.14
CA GLY A 21 5.24 24.20 -4.20
C GLY A 21 3.78 24.59 -3.99
N LEU A 22 2.83 23.71 -4.34
CA LEU A 22 1.41 23.97 -4.07
C LEU A 22 1.14 23.83 -2.56
N PRO A 23 0.16 24.58 -2.01
CA PRO A 23 -0.16 24.57 -0.58
C PRO A 23 -1.02 23.35 -0.20
N VAL A 24 -0.57 22.16 -0.59
CA VAL A 24 -1.09 20.89 -0.10
C VAL A 24 -0.20 20.41 1.05
N LYS A 25 -0.78 19.62 1.95
CA LYS A 25 0.00 18.87 2.93
C LYS A 25 -0.04 17.40 2.50
N GLY A 26 1.12 16.78 2.55
CA GLY A 26 1.37 15.38 2.26
C GLY A 26 0.51 14.43 3.07
N GLU A 27 0.73 13.14 2.81
CA GLU A 27 0.04 12.07 3.52
C GLU A 27 0.11 12.29 5.04
N PHE A 28 -0.99 11.98 5.73
CA PHE A 28 -1.03 11.96 7.19
C PHE A 28 -0.84 10.52 7.66
N PRO A 29 0.41 9.99 7.66
CA PRO A 29 0.64 8.61 8.03
C PRO A 29 0.23 8.42 9.49
N HIS A 30 -0.49 7.33 9.76
CA HIS A 30 -0.94 6.96 11.11
C HIS A 30 -1.89 7.97 11.78
N ALA A 31 -2.58 8.83 11.02
CA ALA A 31 -3.52 9.82 11.56
C ALA A 31 -4.91 9.28 11.93
N LEU A 32 -5.26 8.07 11.46
CA LEU A 32 -6.53 7.41 11.79
C LEU A 32 -6.33 6.47 12.98
N GLU A 33 -7.23 6.52 13.96
CA GLU A 33 -7.23 5.61 15.12
C GLU A 33 -7.56 4.18 14.69
N GLU A 34 -8.32 4.02 13.62
CA GLU A 34 -8.66 2.74 12.98
C GLU A 34 -7.45 2.04 12.34
N GLY A 35 -6.33 2.76 12.22
CA GLY A 35 -5.11 2.27 11.61
C GLY A 35 -4.97 2.63 10.13
N SER A 36 -3.73 2.62 9.65
CA SER A 36 -3.46 2.85 8.23
C SER A 36 -3.72 1.58 7.41
N ARG A 37 -4.10 1.76 6.15
CA ARG A 37 -4.19 0.65 5.21
C ARG A 37 -2.80 0.13 4.87
N ILE A 38 -2.62 -1.19 4.88
CA ILE A 38 -1.53 -1.88 4.19
C ILE A 38 -2.14 -2.67 3.04
N SER A 39 -1.47 -2.67 1.89
CA SER A 39 -1.86 -3.46 0.73
C SER A 39 -0.62 -4.14 0.17
N THR A 40 -0.81 -5.22 -0.58
CA THR A 40 0.26 -5.77 -1.44
C THR A 40 0.63 -4.78 -2.55
N GLY A 41 -0.26 -3.84 -2.89
CA GLY A 41 -0.03 -2.87 -3.96
C GLY A 41 0.35 -3.55 -5.27
N GLY A 42 1.40 -3.04 -5.93
CA GLY A 42 2.02 -3.68 -7.10
C GLY A 42 3.07 -4.76 -6.78
N ASN A 43 3.32 -5.05 -5.50
CA ASN A 43 4.44 -5.87 -5.04
C ASN A 43 4.03 -7.32 -4.75
N THR A 44 3.41 -7.98 -5.74
CA THR A 44 2.96 -9.38 -5.61
C THR A 44 3.90 -10.34 -6.34
N LEU A 45 4.25 -11.46 -5.69
CA LEU A 45 4.97 -12.57 -6.31
C LEU A 45 3.99 -13.68 -6.67
N MET A 46 4.04 -14.17 -7.91
CA MET A 46 3.25 -15.30 -8.38
C MET A 46 4.15 -16.47 -8.76
N ALA A 47 3.75 -17.68 -8.38
CA ALA A 47 4.37 -18.92 -8.82
C ALA A 47 3.55 -19.52 -9.98
N LEU A 48 4.22 -19.94 -11.05
CA LEU A 48 3.55 -20.59 -12.17
C LEU A 48 3.25 -22.05 -11.83
N ASP A 49 2.09 -22.52 -12.28
CA ASP A 49 1.80 -23.95 -12.35
C ASP A 49 2.58 -24.57 -13.51
N ASN A 50 3.26 -25.69 -13.25
CA ASN A 50 4.15 -26.38 -14.18
C ASN A 50 5.23 -25.49 -14.87
N PRO A 51 6.16 -24.88 -14.10
CA PRO A 51 7.20 -24.02 -14.69
C PRO A 51 8.23 -24.83 -15.49
N PRO A 52 8.84 -24.27 -16.54
CA PRO A 52 9.89 -24.96 -17.33
C PRO A 52 11.08 -25.44 -16.48
N ASN A 53 11.35 -24.78 -15.35
CA ASN A 53 12.33 -25.22 -14.36
C ASN A 53 11.81 -24.97 -12.93
N PRO A 54 11.22 -25.98 -12.26
CA PRO A 54 10.69 -25.84 -10.90
C PRO A 54 11.74 -25.47 -9.85
N ASN A 55 12.97 -25.93 -10.02
CA ASN A 55 14.06 -25.65 -9.07
C ASN A 55 14.50 -24.18 -9.15
N ALA A 56 14.57 -23.60 -10.35
CA ALA A 56 14.89 -22.19 -10.54
C ALA A 56 13.79 -21.27 -9.95
N GLN A 57 12.51 -21.59 -10.18
CA GLN A 57 11.40 -20.86 -9.56
C GLN A 57 11.49 -20.88 -8.04
N LYS A 58 11.74 -22.05 -7.45
CA LYS A 58 11.89 -22.21 -5.99
C LYS A 58 13.10 -21.43 -5.46
N LEU A 59 14.24 -21.50 -6.15
CA LEU A 59 15.45 -20.77 -5.76
C LEU A 59 15.21 -19.26 -5.77
N PHE A 60 14.60 -18.73 -6.83
CA PHE A 60 14.30 -17.31 -6.96
C PHE A 60 13.33 -16.84 -5.87
N ALA A 61 12.23 -17.55 -5.64
CA ALA A 61 11.25 -17.19 -4.61
C ALA A 61 11.90 -17.18 -3.20
N ASN A 62 12.70 -18.20 -2.87
CA ASN A 62 13.40 -18.27 -1.60
C ASN A 62 14.41 -17.13 -1.41
N TRP A 63 15.14 -16.77 -2.47
CA TRP A 63 16.10 -15.66 -2.42
C TRP A 63 15.40 -14.31 -2.29
N LEU A 64 14.37 -14.05 -3.12
CA LEU A 64 13.64 -12.77 -3.15
C LEU A 64 12.92 -12.50 -1.82
N LEU A 65 12.35 -13.52 -1.18
CA LEU A 65 11.70 -13.43 0.14
C LEU A 65 12.69 -13.59 1.31
N GLY A 66 13.96 -13.90 0.99
CA GLY A 66 15.07 -13.92 1.94
C GLY A 66 15.47 -12.51 2.36
N LYS A 67 16.36 -12.44 3.36
CA LYS A 67 16.83 -11.16 3.92
C LYS A 67 17.49 -10.28 2.85
N GLU A 68 18.37 -10.86 2.04
CA GLU A 68 19.10 -10.14 1.00
C GLU A 68 18.15 -9.57 -0.07
N GLY A 69 17.32 -10.43 -0.67
CA GLY A 69 16.36 -10.01 -1.69
C GLY A 69 15.40 -8.93 -1.20
N GLN A 70 14.87 -9.07 0.02
CA GLN A 70 14.00 -8.06 0.63
C GLN A 70 14.73 -6.76 0.98
N THR A 71 16.00 -6.80 1.39
CA THR A 71 16.79 -5.59 1.67
C THR A 71 16.97 -4.77 0.39
N ILE A 72 17.31 -5.44 -0.72
CA ILE A 72 17.43 -4.80 -2.03
C ILE A 72 16.07 -4.26 -2.48
N TRP A 73 15.01 -5.07 -2.36
CA TRP A 73 13.67 -4.67 -2.78
C TRP A 73 13.18 -3.42 -2.03
N GLN A 74 13.35 -3.40 -0.71
CA GLN A 74 13.02 -2.25 0.14
C GLN A 74 13.74 -0.97 -0.30
N GLN A 75 15.03 -1.05 -0.65
CA GLN A 75 15.78 0.12 -1.11
C GLN A 75 15.29 0.64 -2.47
N ILE A 76 14.80 -0.24 -3.33
CA ILE A 76 14.29 0.12 -4.66
C ILE A 76 12.91 0.75 -4.57
N THR A 77 12.01 0.17 -3.77
CA THR A 77 10.61 0.62 -3.71
C THR A 77 10.38 1.72 -2.67
N GLY A 78 11.22 1.79 -1.65
CA GLY A 78 11.00 2.64 -0.48
C GLY A 78 9.89 2.14 0.44
N ASP A 79 9.43 0.90 0.24
CA ASP A 79 8.43 0.24 1.08
C ASP A 79 9.07 -0.52 2.23
N HIS A 80 8.39 -0.59 3.37
CA HIS A 80 8.90 -1.29 4.54
C HIS A 80 8.70 -2.81 4.41
N SER A 81 9.80 -3.59 4.31
CA SER A 81 9.74 -5.05 4.16
C SER A 81 8.99 -5.73 5.31
N LEU A 82 8.16 -6.75 5.03
CA LEU A 82 7.45 -7.50 6.08
C LEU A 82 8.37 -8.28 7.03
N ARG A 83 9.66 -8.43 6.71
CA ARG A 83 10.62 -9.09 7.59
C ARG A 83 10.97 -8.20 8.79
N THR A 84 11.12 -8.80 9.97
CA THR A 84 11.47 -8.09 11.20
C THR A 84 12.98 -7.99 11.43
N ASP A 85 13.79 -8.62 10.59
CA ASP A 85 15.27 -8.68 10.71
C ASP A 85 16.00 -7.79 9.69
N ILE A 86 15.26 -6.89 9.04
CA ILE A 86 15.73 -5.84 8.13
C ILE A 86 15.44 -4.50 8.81
N GLY A 87 16.41 -3.58 8.79
CA GLY A 87 16.22 -2.22 9.31
C GLY A 87 15.35 -1.38 8.39
N THR A 88 15.16 -0.10 8.71
CA THR A 88 14.31 0.81 7.93
C THR A 88 15.13 1.67 6.96
N GLU A 89 16.37 1.31 6.68
CA GLU A 89 17.22 2.05 5.74
C GLU A 89 16.58 2.03 4.34
N GLY A 90 16.46 3.22 3.73
CA GLY A 90 15.86 3.38 2.41
C GLY A 90 14.32 3.39 2.39
N VAL A 91 13.66 3.19 3.53
CA VAL A 91 12.19 3.27 3.64
C VAL A 91 11.77 4.74 3.75
N GLN A 92 10.73 5.12 3.00
CA GLN A 92 10.13 6.45 3.14
C GLN A 92 9.50 6.59 4.54
N PRO A 93 9.71 7.70 5.29
CA PRO A 93 9.22 7.83 6.66
C PRO A 93 7.73 7.51 6.85
N GLU A 94 6.89 7.89 5.89
CA GLU A 94 5.46 7.61 5.84
C GLU A 94 5.14 6.11 5.73
N ASN A 95 6.00 5.33 5.07
CA ASN A 95 5.86 3.89 4.88
C ASN A 95 6.38 3.09 6.09
N ILE A 96 7.05 3.72 7.05
CA ILE A 96 7.53 3.05 8.25
C ILE A 96 6.35 2.71 9.16
N ARG A 97 5.97 1.42 9.13
CA ARG A 97 5.03 0.81 10.08
C ARG A 97 5.49 0.99 11.53
N GLN A 98 4.54 1.34 12.39
CA GLN A 98 4.68 1.55 13.81
C GLN A 98 4.39 0.26 14.58
N GLU A 99 5.20 0.00 15.60
CA GLU A 99 5.02 -1.14 16.49
C GLU A 99 3.71 -0.98 17.31
N GLY A 100 2.98 -2.07 17.49
CA GLY A 100 1.75 -2.10 18.29
C GLY A 100 0.52 -1.45 17.63
N LYS A 101 0.62 -0.94 16.39
CA LYS A 101 -0.52 -0.42 15.64
C LYS A 101 -1.24 -1.52 14.86
N THR A 102 -2.55 -1.37 14.72
CA THR A 102 -3.37 -2.21 13.85
C THR A 102 -3.32 -1.64 12.44
N TYR A 103 -3.20 -2.51 11.45
CA TYR A 103 -3.19 -2.13 10.03
C TYR A 103 -4.31 -2.84 9.30
N LEU A 104 -5.02 -2.10 8.45
CA LEU A 104 -6.14 -2.61 7.66
C LEU A 104 -5.58 -3.24 6.38
N MET A 105 -5.67 -4.57 6.26
CA MET A 105 -5.30 -5.30 5.05
C MET A 105 -6.56 -5.89 4.41
N PHE A 106 -7.23 -5.05 3.63
CA PHE A 106 -8.52 -5.40 3.03
C PHE A 106 -8.45 -6.62 2.12
N GLU A 107 -7.33 -6.80 1.41
CA GLU A 107 -7.12 -7.93 0.49
C GLU A 107 -7.06 -9.29 1.20
N ARG A 108 -6.96 -9.31 2.54
CA ARG A 108 -7.02 -10.53 3.33
C ARG A 108 -8.45 -11.05 3.52
N ASP A 109 -9.45 -10.18 3.41
CA ASP A 109 -10.84 -10.58 3.57
C ASP A 109 -11.40 -11.10 2.22
N PRO A 110 -11.83 -12.38 2.13
CA PRO A 110 -12.41 -12.92 0.90
C PRO A 110 -13.69 -12.21 0.46
N ASN A 111 -14.40 -11.54 1.37
CA ASN A 111 -15.63 -10.80 1.08
C ASN A 111 -15.37 -9.33 0.71
N PHE A 112 -14.12 -8.86 0.77
CA PHE A 112 -13.81 -7.44 0.57
C PHE A 112 -14.38 -6.88 -0.73
N GLN A 113 -14.39 -7.65 -1.82
CA GLN A 113 -14.95 -7.19 -3.09
C GLN A 113 -16.46 -6.93 -3.02
N VAL A 114 -17.19 -7.74 -2.27
CA VAL A 114 -18.65 -7.56 -2.07
C VAL A 114 -18.91 -6.35 -1.19
N GLU A 115 -18.14 -6.20 -0.11
CA GLU A 115 -18.26 -5.07 0.81
C GLU A 115 -17.83 -3.74 0.15
N LEU A 116 -16.78 -3.78 -0.66
CA LEU A 116 -16.29 -2.64 -1.44
C LEU A 116 -17.37 -2.13 -2.38
N GLN A 117 -18.08 -3.04 -3.07
CA GLN A 117 -19.18 -2.63 -3.95
C GLN A 117 -20.29 -1.92 -3.16
N ALA A 118 -20.73 -2.48 -2.03
CA ALA A 118 -21.73 -1.86 -1.18
C ALA A 118 -21.27 -0.48 -0.65
N ALA A 119 -20.00 -0.36 -0.26
CA ALA A 119 -19.42 0.89 0.20
C ALA A 119 -19.34 1.95 -0.91
N VAL A 120 -19.01 1.56 -2.14
CA VAL A 120 -19.02 2.43 -3.32
C VAL A 120 -20.44 2.91 -3.62
N ASP A 121 -21.42 2.01 -3.62
CA ASP A 121 -22.82 2.36 -3.87
C ASP A 121 -23.33 3.37 -2.82
N PHE A 122 -23.02 3.12 -1.54
CA PHE A 122 -23.32 4.05 -0.46
C PHE A 122 -22.62 5.40 -0.64
N ALA A 123 -21.33 5.40 -1.02
CA ALA A 123 -20.61 6.65 -1.27
C ALA A 123 -21.21 7.43 -2.44
N ILE A 124 -21.64 6.75 -3.52
CA ILE A 124 -22.36 7.37 -4.64
C ILE A 124 -23.70 7.94 -4.18
N GLU A 125 -24.44 7.24 -3.32
CA GLU A 125 -25.70 7.75 -2.76
C GLU A 125 -25.46 9.04 -1.95
N VAL A 126 -24.51 9.00 -1.03
CA VAL A 126 -24.23 10.11 -0.10
C VAL A 126 -23.53 11.29 -0.79
N LEU A 127 -22.61 11.03 -1.72
CA LEU A 127 -21.78 12.06 -2.37
C LEU A 127 -22.29 12.46 -3.75
N GLY A 128 -22.99 11.56 -4.45
CA GLY A 128 -23.61 11.80 -5.77
C GLY A 128 -25.01 12.42 -5.68
N GLY A 129 -25.61 12.46 -4.48
CA GLY A 129 -26.86 13.16 -4.20
C GLY A 129 -26.70 14.68 -4.12
N GLY A 130 -26.44 15.32 -5.26
CA GLY A 130 -26.34 16.78 -5.40
C GLY A 130 -26.71 17.26 -6.81
N GLY A 131 -27.72 16.64 -7.41
CA GLY A 131 -28.39 17.12 -8.62
C GLY A 131 -29.65 17.91 -8.29
N THR A 132 -29.49 19.19 -7.92
CA THR A 132 -30.42 20.31 -8.17
C THR A 132 -29.61 21.56 -8.41
#